data_AF-C0XN21-F1
#
_entry.id   AF-C0XN21-F1
#
_cell.length_a   1.000
_cell.length_b   1.000
_cell.length_c   1.000
_cell.angle_alpha   90.00
_cell.angle_beta   90.00
_cell.angle_gamma   90.00
#
_symmetry.space_group_name_H-M   'P 1'
#
loop_
_entity.id
_entity.type
_entity.pdbx_description
1 polymer ?
#
loop_
_entity_poly.entity_id
_entity_poly.type
_entity_poly.pdbx_seq_one_letter_code
_entity_poly.pdbx_strand_id
1 'polypeptide(L)'
;MLRTDNDVYLGGWRFMKKSMVKGTLLLALGVTAYTGVSMTGQIVSAKQQVRVVKTTKLAGADYHVSGGYLYSSVRLTKRVHSAKNYQRTLFFSNRLVTVRKSNGHQANYQYIVSRNGRIHGWIWTGNLKKISNTSSTSKKGATTPTNNGSTIDDQTNSSSADSASSAISTVTSPSSTSSASKKPANPTSSFSLTDYRASFMKYLNQERTNRRLQPYIEDSNLDALAQQRSTQLITNFSHFDAQGNAIADKSAIQFGVGNFGAECIAQNVWDVDSTSDSVAKNDIHEYIYDDAASNWGHRDILLNTGLKSIGMGATLHEHVDGFMATWTAADFGY
;
A
#
# COMPACT_ATOMS: atom_id res chain seq x y z
N MET A 1 41.93 -32.72 -23.60
CA MET A 1 41.48 -31.33 -23.35
C MET A 1 40.46 -31.01 -24.44
N LEU A 2 39.23 -30.62 -24.06
CA LEU A 2 37.94 -30.58 -24.80
C LEU A 2 36.95 -31.53 -24.06
N ARG A 3 36.55 -31.19 -22.84
CA ARG A 3 35.44 -30.30 -22.44
C ARG A 3 34.08 -30.89 -22.84
N THR A 4 33.57 -31.65 -21.88
CA THR A 4 32.27 -32.29 -21.77
C THR A 4 31.11 -31.31 -21.73
N ASP A 5 30.03 -31.73 -22.38
CA ASP A 5 28.60 -31.45 -22.20
C ASP A 5 28.18 -30.52 -21.05
N ASN A 6 27.39 -29.51 -21.41
CA ASN A 6 26.55 -28.74 -20.47
C ASN A 6 25.10 -28.76 -20.98
N ASP A 7 24.40 -29.86 -20.71
CA ASP A 7 22.96 -29.85 -20.56
C ASP A 7 22.61 -29.13 -19.26
N VAL A 8 22.09 -27.91 -19.36
CA VAL A 8 21.47 -27.22 -18.21
C VAL A 8 19.99 -27.55 -18.22
N TYR A 9 19.63 -28.41 -17.27
CA TYR A 9 18.27 -28.77 -16.90
C TYR A 9 17.40 -27.53 -16.62
N LEU A 10 16.47 -27.25 -17.52
CA LEU A 10 15.29 -26.44 -17.23
C LEU A 10 14.34 -27.29 -16.35
N GLY A 11 14.40 -27.07 -15.03
CA GLY A 11 13.52 -27.69 -14.05
C GLY A 11 12.06 -27.31 -14.32
N GLY A 12 11.31 -28.25 -14.90
CA GLY A 12 9.91 -28.09 -15.24
C GLY A 12 9.00 -28.05 -14.02
N TRP A 13 8.25 -26.96 -13.87
CA TRP A 13 6.97 -27.00 -13.16
C TRP A 13 5.93 -27.68 -14.06
N ARG A 14 5.53 -28.89 -13.67
CA ARG A 14 4.45 -29.64 -14.33
C ARG A 14 3.13 -28.88 -14.16
N PHE A 15 2.63 -28.32 -15.27
CA PHE A 15 1.29 -27.78 -15.37
C PHE A 15 0.25 -28.87 -15.10
N MET A 16 -0.36 -28.84 -13.93
CA MET A 16 -1.54 -29.64 -13.64
C MET A 16 -2.77 -28.90 -14.18
N LYS A 17 -3.26 -29.36 -15.34
CA LYS A 17 -4.55 -28.91 -15.91
C LYS A 17 -5.66 -29.22 -14.92
N LYS A 18 -6.19 -28.22 -14.21
CA LYS A 18 -7.39 -28.39 -13.37
C LYS A 18 -8.61 -28.48 -14.29
N SER A 19 -9.15 -29.69 -14.42
CA SER A 19 -10.46 -29.91 -15.03
C SER A 19 -11.53 -29.19 -14.21
N MET A 20 -12.41 -28.49 -14.90
CA MET A 20 -13.48 -27.68 -14.33
C MET A 20 -14.61 -28.60 -13.85
N VAL A 21 -14.56 -29.04 -12.59
CA VAL A 21 -15.70 -29.69 -11.93
C VAL A 21 -16.64 -28.59 -11.45
N LYS A 22 -17.77 -28.44 -12.14
CA LYS A 22 -18.91 -27.62 -11.68
C LYS A 22 -19.51 -28.29 -10.44
N GLY A 23 -19.04 -27.91 -9.26
CA GLY A 23 -19.60 -28.34 -7.99
C GLY A 23 -20.83 -27.52 -7.63
N THR A 24 -22.01 -28.06 -7.90
CA THR A 24 -23.29 -27.60 -7.35
C THR A 24 -23.31 -27.98 -5.86
N LEU A 25 -23.18 -27.00 -4.96
CA LEU A 25 -23.39 -27.22 -3.53
C LEU A 25 -24.87 -26.97 -3.21
N LEU A 26 -25.69 -28.02 -3.28
CA LEU A 26 -27.00 -28.09 -2.63
C LEU A 26 -26.85 -28.96 -1.39
N LEU A 27 -26.87 -28.34 -0.22
CA LEU A 27 -26.97 -29.02 1.07
C LEU A 27 -28.20 -28.45 1.78
N ALA A 28 -29.32 -29.12 1.56
CA ALA A 28 -30.50 -29.06 2.40
C ALA A 28 -31.02 -30.49 2.50
N LEU A 29 -31.20 -31.01 3.71
CA LEU A 29 -32.25 -31.94 4.15
C LEU A 29 -32.05 -32.18 5.66
N GLY A 30 -32.55 -31.23 6.45
CA GLY A 30 -33.01 -31.51 7.81
C GLY A 30 -34.52 -31.74 7.72
N VAL A 31 -34.95 -32.98 7.91
CA VAL A 31 -36.37 -33.33 8.02
C VAL A 31 -36.75 -33.22 9.49
N THR A 32 -37.60 -32.25 9.80
CA THR A 32 -38.41 -32.28 11.03
C THR A 32 -39.83 -31.89 10.65
N ALA A 33 -40.72 -32.88 10.70
CA ALA A 33 -42.15 -32.70 10.54
C ALA A 33 -42.71 -31.96 11.77
N TYR A 34 -43.32 -30.80 11.55
CA TYR A 34 -44.30 -30.22 12.47
C TYR A 34 -45.36 -29.46 11.68
N THR A 35 -46.58 -29.54 12.21
CA THR A 35 -47.90 -29.21 11.68
C THR A 35 -48.07 -27.77 11.20
N GLY A 36 -48.96 -27.60 10.21
CA GLY A 36 -49.04 -26.41 9.37
C GLY A 36 -49.63 -25.15 10.01
N VAL A 37 -49.09 -24.02 9.55
CA VAL A 37 -49.73 -22.71 9.47
C VAL A 37 -49.28 -22.12 8.14
N SER A 38 -50.20 -21.94 7.18
CA SER A 38 -49.93 -21.33 5.88
C SER A 38 -49.68 -19.83 6.05
N MET A 39 -48.43 -19.46 6.34
CA MET A 39 -47.96 -18.09 6.19
C MET A 39 -47.62 -17.88 4.71
N THR A 40 -48.43 -17.09 4.00
CA THR A 40 -48.02 -16.52 2.70
C THR A 40 -46.89 -15.53 2.94
N GLY A 41 -45.68 -16.05 3.12
CA GLY A 41 -44.47 -15.26 3.15
C GLY A 41 -44.27 -14.65 1.77
N GLN A 42 -44.41 -13.33 1.67
CA GLN A 42 -43.84 -12.61 0.53
C GLN A 42 -42.36 -13.01 0.47
N ILE A 43 -41.97 -13.67 -0.62
CA ILE A 43 -40.55 -13.85 -0.94
C ILE A 43 -40.05 -12.45 -1.30
N VAL A 44 -39.63 -11.69 -0.30
CA VAL A 44 -38.89 -10.45 -0.51
C VAL A 44 -37.56 -10.88 -1.10
N SER A 45 -37.44 -10.78 -2.43
CA SER A 45 -36.18 -11.02 -3.12
C SER A 45 -35.12 -10.11 -2.48
N ALA A 46 -34.18 -10.70 -1.75
CA ALA A 46 -33.11 -9.95 -1.09
C ALA A 46 -32.39 -9.10 -2.14
N LYS A 47 -32.43 -7.77 -1.97
CA LYS A 47 -31.81 -6.82 -2.90
C LYS A 47 -30.34 -7.17 -3.05
N GLN A 48 -29.90 -7.47 -4.27
CA GLN A 48 -28.52 -7.86 -4.55
C GLN A 48 -27.58 -6.73 -4.07
N GLN A 49 -26.66 -7.06 -3.15
CA GLN A 49 -25.72 -6.09 -2.60
C GLN A 49 -24.50 -5.92 -3.51
N VAL A 50 -23.82 -4.78 -3.40
CA VAL A 50 -22.54 -4.53 -4.09
C VAL A 50 -21.51 -5.55 -3.59
N ARG A 51 -20.78 -6.17 -4.52
CA ARG A 51 -19.71 -7.14 -4.22
C ARG A 51 -18.42 -6.76 -4.94
N VAL A 52 -17.28 -6.91 -4.26
CA VAL A 52 -15.97 -6.83 -4.90
C VAL A 52 -15.78 -8.08 -5.75
N VAL A 53 -15.39 -7.89 -7.00
CA VAL A 53 -15.09 -8.96 -7.98
C VAL A 53 -13.59 -9.13 -8.12
N LYS A 54 -12.86 -8.01 -8.11
CA LYS A 54 -11.42 -7.98 -8.28
C LYS A 54 -10.85 -6.75 -7.59
N THR A 55 -9.73 -6.93 -6.91
CA THR A 55 -8.88 -5.85 -6.41
C THR A 55 -7.56 -5.87 -7.16
N THR A 56 -6.97 -4.71 -7.41
CA THR A 56 -5.71 -4.57 -8.14
C THR A 56 -4.91 -3.42 -7.54
N LYS A 57 -3.67 -3.72 -7.14
CA LYS A 57 -2.66 -2.72 -6.79
C LYS A 57 -2.05 -2.16 -8.08
N LEU A 58 -1.99 -0.84 -8.17
CA LEU A 58 -1.43 -0.09 -9.28
C LEU A 58 -0.09 0.50 -8.84
N ALA A 59 0.75 0.89 -9.81
CA ALA A 59 2.01 1.58 -9.54
C ALA A 59 1.87 2.97 -8.87
N GLY A 60 0.64 3.44 -8.64
CA GLY A 60 0.37 4.79 -8.15
C GLY A 60 0.30 5.81 -9.27
N ALA A 61 -0.61 6.77 -9.16
CA ALA A 61 -0.67 7.93 -10.03
C ALA A 61 -1.48 9.06 -9.39
N ASP A 62 -1.23 10.27 -9.88
CA ASP A 62 -2.00 11.45 -9.53
C ASP A 62 -3.20 11.67 -10.46
N TYR A 63 -4.27 12.21 -9.88
CA TYR A 63 -5.54 12.45 -10.54
C TYR A 63 -6.17 13.77 -10.10
N HIS A 64 -6.88 14.39 -11.03
CA HIS A 64 -7.98 15.31 -10.72
C HIS A 64 -9.31 14.59 -10.80
N VAL A 65 -10.30 15.10 -10.06
CA VAL A 65 -11.69 14.63 -10.14
C VAL A 65 -12.51 15.57 -11.04
N SER A 66 -13.43 15.02 -11.82
CA SER A 66 -14.34 15.80 -12.68
C SER A 66 -15.74 15.97 -12.09
N GLY A 67 -16.20 15.02 -11.26
CA GLY A 67 -17.53 15.04 -10.66
C GLY A 67 -17.88 13.76 -9.90
N GLY A 68 -19.16 13.58 -9.57
CA GLY A 68 -19.65 12.43 -8.80
C GLY A 68 -19.40 12.54 -7.29
N TYR A 69 -19.34 11.39 -6.63
CA TYR A 69 -19.21 11.27 -5.18
C TYR A 69 -18.09 10.30 -4.80
N LEU A 70 -17.40 10.63 -3.71
CA LEU A 70 -16.52 9.71 -3.00
C LEU A 70 -17.35 8.94 -1.98
N TYR A 71 -17.09 7.64 -1.88
CA TYR A 71 -17.76 6.73 -0.95
C TYR A 71 -16.78 6.27 0.12
N SER A 72 -17.27 6.09 1.36
CA SER A 72 -16.41 5.63 2.47
C SER A 72 -15.93 4.18 2.30
N SER A 73 -16.59 3.40 1.45
CA SER A 73 -16.24 2.00 1.22
C SER A 73 -16.67 1.51 -0.16
N VAL A 74 -16.09 0.39 -0.58
CA VAL A 74 -16.44 -0.36 -1.80
C VAL A 74 -17.88 -0.87 -1.82
N ARG A 75 -18.62 -0.80 -0.69
CA ARG A 75 -20.05 -1.12 -0.63
C ARG A 75 -20.92 -0.03 -1.27
N LEU A 76 -20.36 1.16 -1.49
CA LEU A 76 -21.01 2.30 -2.13
C LEU A 76 -22.31 2.78 -1.46
N THR A 77 -22.45 2.52 -0.16
CA THR A 77 -23.67 2.87 0.61
C THR A 77 -23.61 4.27 1.21
N LYS A 78 -22.43 4.72 1.63
CA LYS A 78 -22.23 6.03 2.29
C LYS A 78 -21.37 6.93 1.41
N ARG A 79 -21.94 8.05 0.98
CA ARG A 79 -21.22 9.15 0.31
C ARG A 79 -20.57 10.02 1.39
N VAL A 80 -19.30 10.36 1.20
CA VAL A 80 -18.53 11.18 2.17
C VAL A 80 -18.18 12.55 1.60
N HIS A 81 -17.96 12.65 0.29
CA HIS A 81 -17.64 13.91 -0.37
C HIS A 81 -18.31 14.04 -1.73
N SER A 82 -18.68 15.28 -2.09
CA SER A 82 -19.01 15.65 -3.47
C SER A 82 -17.72 16.01 -4.19
N ALA A 83 -17.35 15.27 -5.23
CA ALA A 83 -16.10 15.49 -5.94
C ALA A 83 -16.03 16.85 -6.66
N LYS A 84 -17.19 17.45 -6.99
CA LYS A 84 -17.26 18.78 -7.60
C LYS A 84 -16.58 19.87 -6.76
N ASN A 85 -16.55 19.69 -5.44
CA ASN A 85 -15.92 20.65 -4.52
C ASN A 85 -14.38 20.57 -4.53
N TYR A 86 -13.81 19.57 -5.21
CA TYR A 86 -12.39 19.23 -5.15
C TYR A 86 -11.76 19.08 -6.53
N GLN A 87 -12.34 19.70 -7.57
CA GLN A 87 -11.85 19.58 -8.95
C GLN A 87 -10.42 20.10 -9.13
N ARG A 88 -9.97 21.03 -8.27
CA ARG A 88 -8.59 21.56 -8.26
C ARG A 88 -7.68 20.85 -7.26
N THR A 89 -8.20 19.91 -6.48
CA THR A 89 -7.42 19.12 -5.53
C THR A 89 -6.67 18.04 -6.27
N LEU A 90 -5.41 17.85 -5.88
CA LEU A 90 -4.56 16.77 -6.36
C LEU A 90 -4.78 15.53 -5.49
N PHE A 91 -5.15 14.44 -6.13
CA PHE A 91 -5.40 13.16 -5.46
C PHE A 91 -4.42 12.10 -5.93
N PHE A 92 -3.95 11.26 -5.01
CA PHE A 92 -3.21 10.05 -5.34
C PHE A 92 -4.12 8.82 -5.29
N SER A 93 -3.87 7.84 -6.16
CA SER A 93 -4.46 6.50 -6.08
C SER A 93 -3.46 5.44 -6.53
N ASN A 94 -3.36 4.35 -5.76
CA ASN A 94 -2.67 3.12 -6.14
C ASN A 94 -3.58 1.89 -6.08
N ARG A 95 -4.90 2.05 -5.90
CA ARG A 95 -5.81 0.93 -5.66
C ARG A 95 -7.05 1.02 -6.52
N LEU A 96 -7.31 -0.06 -7.26
CA LEU A 96 -8.48 -0.21 -8.11
C LEU A 96 -9.27 -1.44 -7.70
N VAL A 97 -10.59 -1.29 -7.64
CA VAL A 97 -11.52 -2.39 -7.43
C VAL A 97 -12.55 -2.43 -8.54
N THR A 98 -12.84 -3.64 -9.04
CA THR A 98 -14.01 -3.91 -9.86
C THR A 98 -15.11 -4.39 -8.95
N VAL A 99 -16.22 -3.66 -8.90
CA VAL A 99 -17.39 -4.03 -8.11
C VAL A 99 -18.52 -4.47 -9.03
N ARG A 100 -19.23 -5.53 -8.65
CA ARG A 100 -20.54 -5.86 -9.19
C ARG A 100 -21.58 -5.09 -8.39
N LYS A 101 -22.24 -4.14 -9.04
CA LYS A 101 -23.29 -3.30 -8.44
C LYS A 101 -24.56 -4.12 -8.21
N SER A 102 -25.48 -3.54 -7.42
CA SER A 102 -26.79 -4.14 -7.13
C SER A 102 -27.65 -4.41 -8.37
N ASN A 103 -27.41 -3.67 -9.45
CA ASN A 103 -28.06 -3.88 -10.75
C ASN A 103 -27.37 -4.95 -11.62
N GLY A 104 -26.44 -5.73 -11.05
CA GLY A 104 -25.72 -6.78 -11.75
C GLY A 104 -24.55 -6.31 -12.62
N HIS A 105 -24.50 -5.03 -12.99
CA HIS A 105 -23.42 -4.48 -13.81
C HIS A 105 -22.13 -4.28 -13.01
N GLN A 106 -20.99 -4.44 -13.68
CA GLN A 106 -19.69 -4.17 -13.09
C GLN A 106 -19.25 -2.72 -13.35
N ALA A 107 -18.45 -2.18 -12.43
CA ALA A 107 -17.83 -0.87 -12.57
C ALA A 107 -16.51 -0.82 -11.80
N ASN A 108 -15.56 -0.02 -12.29
CA ASN A 108 -14.28 0.18 -11.62
C ASN A 108 -14.35 1.41 -10.72
N TYR A 109 -13.80 1.26 -9.52
CA TYR A 109 -13.62 2.33 -8.54
C TYR A 109 -12.16 2.39 -8.11
N GLN A 110 -11.67 3.59 -7.86
CA GLN A 110 -10.33 3.80 -7.30
C GLN A 110 -10.44 4.47 -5.93
N TYR A 111 -9.56 4.10 -5.01
CA TYR A 111 -9.41 4.81 -3.73
C TYR A 111 -8.51 6.01 -3.94
N ILE A 112 -9.04 7.22 -3.69
CA ILE A 112 -8.27 8.45 -3.81
C ILE A 112 -8.05 9.09 -2.45
N VAL A 113 -6.90 9.75 -2.29
CA VAL A 113 -6.53 10.52 -1.09
C VAL A 113 -5.95 11.87 -1.50
N SER A 114 -6.33 12.94 -0.80
CA SER A 114 -5.66 14.24 -0.94
C SER A 114 -4.30 14.21 -0.24
N ARG A 115 -3.36 15.08 -0.63
CA ARG A 115 -2.00 15.10 -0.05
C ARG A 115 -1.98 15.12 1.49
N ASN A 116 -2.85 15.92 2.09
CA ASN A 116 -3.00 16.02 3.55
C ASN A 116 -3.85 14.92 4.21
N GLY A 117 -4.25 13.88 3.48
CA GLY A 117 -5.06 12.77 3.98
C GLY A 117 -6.54 13.07 4.29
N ARG A 118 -6.97 14.35 4.22
CA ARG A 118 -8.28 14.77 4.73
C ARG A 118 -9.46 14.42 3.83
N ILE A 119 -9.26 14.46 2.51
CA ILE A 119 -10.30 14.16 1.54
C ILE A 119 -9.94 12.84 0.89
N HIS A 120 -10.74 11.82 1.14
CA HIS A 120 -10.47 10.48 0.64
C HIS A 120 -11.74 9.69 0.40
N GLY A 121 -11.60 8.56 -0.30
CA GLY A 121 -12.68 7.61 -0.53
C GLY A 121 -12.66 6.97 -1.91
N TRP A 122 -13.59 6.05 -2.11
CA TRP A 122 -13.78 5.32 -3.36
C TRP A 122 -14.57 6.15 -4.37
N ILE A 123 -14.02 6.36 -5.56
CA ILE A 123 -14.68 7.09 -6.65
C ILE A 123 -14.70 6.26 -7.92
N TRP A 124 -15.79 6.37 -8.68
CA TRP A 124 -15.90 5.73 -9.99
C TRP A 124 -14.82 6.26 -10.94
N THR A 125 -14.14 5.37 -11.66
CA THR A 125 -12.97 5.75 -12.47
C THR A 125 -13.30 6.70 -13.62
N GLY A 126 -14.54 6.71 -14.12
CA GLY A 126 -14.94 7.67 -15.17
C GLY A 126 -15.01 9.12 -14.69
N ASN A 127 -14.93 9.36 -13.37
CA ASN A 127 -14.81 10.70 -12.80
C ASN A 127 -13.35 11.10 -12.51
N LEU A 128 -12.38 10.29 -12.91
CA LEU A 128 -10.96 10.56 -12.70
C LEU A 128 -10.29 11.00 -13.99
N LYS A 129 -9.46 12.03 -13.88
CA LYS A 129 -8.57 12.50 -14.94
C LYS A 129 -7.14 12.29 -14.46
N LYS A 130 -6.47 11.28 -15.02
CA LYS A 130 -5.07 10.99 -14.71
C LYS A 130 -4.22 12.18 -15.13
N ILE A 131 -3.32 12.61 -14.25
CA ILE A 131 -2.32 13.62 -14.57
C ILE A 131 -1.15 12.88 -15.19
N SER A 132 -0.88 13.16 -16.48
CA SER A 132 0.38 12.73 -17.05
C SER A 132 1.45 13.70 -16.56
N ASN A 133 2.38 13.21 -15.75
CA ASN A 133 3.64 13.91 -15.55
C ASN A 133 4.44 13.78 -16.85
N THR A 134 4.06 14.57 -17.87
CA THR A 134 4.98 14.89 -18.94
C THR A 134 6.02 15.76 -18.26
N SER A 135 7.15 15.14 -17.88
CA SER A 135 8.29 15.86 -17.34
C SER A 135 8.55 17.08 -18.21
N SER A 136 8.29 18.27 -17.65
CA SER A 136 8.84 19.50 -18.19
C SER A 136 10.34 19.44 -17.92
N THR A 137 11.05 18.70 -18.77
CA THR A 137 12.49 18.86 -18.94
C THR A 137 12.67 20.22 -19.58
N SER A 138 12.62 21.29 -18.77
CA SER A 138 13.24 22.55 -19.12
C SER A 138 14.72 22.25 -19.30
N LYS A 139 15.10 21.91 -20.54
CA LYS A 139 16.45 22.08 -21.05
C LYS A 139 16.83 23.53 -20.78
N LYS A 140 17.52 23.79 -19.66
CA LYS A 140 18.33 25.00 -19.55
C LYS A 140 19.53 24.74 -20.46
N GLY A 141 19.31 25.06 -21.74
CA GLY A 141 20.35 25.07 -22.73
C GLY A 141 21.48 25.97 -22.24
N ALA A 142 22.67 25.39 -22.21
CA ALA A 142 23.90 26.16 -22.19
C ALA A 142 23.96 26.99 -23.47
N THR A 143 23.86 28.29 -23.34
CA THR A 143 24.37 29.24 -24.33
C THR A 143 25.18 30.29 -23.57
N THR A 144 26.48 30.07 -23.58
CA THR A 144 27.53 31.07 -23.41
C THR A 144 27.30 32.25 -24.36
N PRO A 145 27.50 33.48 -23.91
CA PRO A 145 28.13 34.50 -24.73
C PRO A 145 29.47 34.91 -24.12
N THR A 146 30.49 34.86 -24.95
CA THR A 146 31.90 35.11 -24.67
C THR A 146 32.24 36.59 -24.95
N ASN A 147 32.98 37.22 -24.01
CA ASN A 147 33.91 38.37 -24.14
C ASN A 147 33.32 39.76 -24.49
N ASN A 148 33.85 40.92 -24.03
CA ASN A 148 35.23 41.31 -23.71
C ASN A 148 35.30 42.66 -22.95
N GLY A 149 36.38 42.93 -22.21
CA GLY A 149 36.81 44.28 -21.74
C GLY A 149 36.98 44.40 -20.22
N SER A 150 38.08 43.95 -19.62
CA SER A 150 39.40 44.61 -19.45
C SER A 150 39.49 45.51 -18.21
N THR A 151 40.45 45.14 -17.33
CA THR A 151 41.32 45.98 -16.48
C THR A 151 40.67 46.71 -15.28
N ILE A 152 41.19 46.74 -14.05
CA ILE A 152 42.56 46.71 -13.49
C ILE A 152 42.41 46.55 -11.95
N ASP A 153 43.33 45.79 -11.34
CA ASP A 153 43.93 45.82 -9.97
C ASP A 153 42.98 45.86 -8.73
N ASP A 154 43.27 45.26 -7.56
CA ASP A 154 44.54 45.00 -6.90
C ASP A 154 44.36 43.95 -5.77
N GLN A 155 45.47 43.31 -5.40
CA GLN A 155 45.90 42.67 -4.14
C GLN A 155 44.91 42.62 -2.94
N THR A 156 44.88 41.66 -2.00
CA THR A 156 45.83 40.64 -1.54
C THR A 156 45.16 39.77 -0.47
N ASN A 157 45.59 38.51 -0.42
CA ASN A 157 45.92 37.71 0.77
C ASN A 157 44.94 37.51 1.97
N SER A 158 44.61 36.23 2.14
CA SER A 158 44.84 35.43 3.37
C SER A 158 43.90 35.52 4.58
N SER A 159 43.49 34.30 4.95
CA SER A 159 43.46 33.70 6.30
C SER A 159 42.36 34.07 7.30
N SER A 160 41.67 32.99 7.65
CA SER A 160 41.46 32.51 9.02
C SER A 160 40.29 33.04 9.85
N ALA A 161 39.39 32.08 10.09
CA ALA A 161 38.99 31.57 11.40
C ALA A 161 38.19 32.47 12.37
N ASP A 162 37.08 31.84 12.78
CA ASP A 162 36.54 31.78 14.12
C ASP A 162 35.64 32.89 14.69
N SER A 163 34.43 32.40 14.99
CA SER A 163 33.77 32.50 16.29
C SER A 163 33.08 33.81 16.69
N ALA A 164 31.75 33.66 16.66
CA ALA A 164 30.87 33.78 17.82
C ALA A 164 30.58 35.16 18.44
N SER A 165 29.27 35.41 18.49
CA SER A 165 28.51 35.86 19.67
C SER A 165 28.12 37.34 19.75
N SER A 166 26.82 37.54 19.56
CA SER A 166 25.90 38.31 20.42
C SER A 166 26.05 39.84 20.52
N ALA A 167 25.01 40.56 20.09
CA ALA A 167 23.99 41.16 20.98
C ALA A 167 23.25 42.35 20.29
N ILE A 168 21.91 42.37 20.43
CA ILE A 168 21.03 43.53 20.80
C ILE A 168 21.19 44.87 20.05
N SER A 169 20.19 45.66 19.65
CA SER A 169 18.71 45.64 19.58
C SER A 169 18.37 46.95 18.85
N THR A 170 17.39 46.97 17.94
CA THR A 170 16.63 48.21 17.66
C THR A 170 15.22 47.89 17.17
N VAL A 171 14.29 48.64 17.75
CA VAL A 171 12.83 48.57 17.66
C VAL A 171 12.30 49.39 16.48
N THR A 172 11.43 48.81 15.65
CA THR A 172 10.36 49.55 14.95
C THR A 172 9.18 48.61 14.59
N SER A 173 7.98 48.96 15.07
CA SER A 173 6.67 48.36 14.74
C SER A 173 6.20 48.70 13.31
N PRO A 174 4.98 48.29 12.89
CA PRO A 174 4.53 46.95 12.55
C PRO A 174 4.22 46.89 11.04
N SER A 175 4.86 45.99 10.28
CA SER A 175 4.50 45.80 8.87
C SER A 175 3.94 44.40 8.66
N SER A 176 2.71 44.40 8.16
CA SER A 176 1.88 43.27 7.74
C SER A 176 2.68 42.13 7.12
N THR A 177 2.91 41.08 7.91
CA THR A 177 3.47 39.83 7.39
C THR A 177 2.33 39.01 6.81
N SER A 178 2.34 38.91 5.49
CA SER A 178 1.63 37.90 4.72
C SER A 178 1.88 36.52 5.32
N SER A 179 0.81 35.90 5.81
CA SER A 179 0.81 34.54 6.32
C SER A 179 1.19 33.58 5.21
N ALA A 180 2.46 33.18 5.19
CA ALA A 180 2.91 32.01 4.46
C ALA A 180 2.06 30.82 4.95
N SER A 181 1.17 30.33 4.09
CA SER A 181 0.31 29.19 4.39
C SER A 181 1.19 27.98 4.68
N LYS A 182 1.33 27.61 5.95
CA LYS A 182 1.97 26.35 6.34
C LYS A 182 1.29 25.20 5.59
N LYS A 183 2.08 24.36 4.92
CA LYS A 183 1.63 23.08 4.37
C LYS A 183 0.85 22.36 5.48
N PRO A 184 -0.43 21.97 5.26
CA PRO A 184 -1.20 21.27 6.28
C PRO A 184 -0.47 19.99 6.69
N ALA A 185 -0.31 19.78 7.99
CA ALA A 185 0.38 18.61 8.54
C ALA A 185 -0.39 17.33 8.22
N ASN A 186 0.35 16.27 7.90
CA ASN A 186 -0.22 14.95 7.64
C ASN A 186 -0.62 14.24 8.95
N PRO A 187 -1.69 13.42 8.95
CA PRO A 187 -2.12 12.70 10.14
C PRO A 187 -1.16 11.55 10.44
N THR A 188 -0.41 11.58 11.55
CA THR A 188 0.54 10.50 11.90
C THR A 188 0.33 9.92 13.29
N SER A 189 -0.49 10.56 14.13
CA SER A 189 -0.65 10.23 15.56
C SER A 189 -1.26 8.85 15.82
N SER A 190 -1.95 8.26 14.85
CA SER A 190 -2.66 6.97 15.00
C SER A 190 -1.82 5.76 14.55
N PHE A 191 -0.54 5.97 14.26
CA PHE A 191 0.40 4.90 13.89
C PHE A 191 1.26 4.47 15.09
N SER A 192 1.30 3.16 15.28
CA SER A 192 2.13 2.45 16.26
C SER A 192 2.54 1.11 15.65
N LEU A 193 3.84 0.84 15.58
CA LEU A 193 4.35 -0.43 15.08
C LEU A 193 3.86 -1.60 15.95
N THR A 194 3.90 -1.44 17.26
CA THR A 194 3.39 -2.44 18.21
C THR A 194 1.93 -2.77 17.97
N ASP A 195 1.09 -1.75 17.76
CA ASP A 195 -0.34 -1.97 17.50
C ASP A 195 -0.57 -2.63 16.13
N TYR A 196 0.28 -2.34 15.14
CA TYR A 196 0.23 -2.99 13.83
C TYR A 196 0.53 -4.48 13.97
N ARG A 197 1.62 -4.85 14.64
CA ARG A 197 2.00 -6.25 14.88
C ARG A 197 0.92 -7.02 15.62
N ALA A 198 0.43 -6.45 16.73
CA ALA A 198 -0.63 -7.06 17.53
C ALA A 198 -1.92 -7.28 16.71
N SER A 199 -2.31 -6.29 15.90
CA SER A 199 -3.49 -6.38 15.05
C SER A 199 -3.31 -7.39 13.91
N PHE A 200 -2.12 -7.44 13.30
CA PHE A 200 -1.80 -8.37 12.22
C PHE A 200 -1.86 -9.81 12.74
N MET A 201 -1.22 -10.08 13.87
CA MET A 201 -1.26 -11.38 14.55
C MET A 201 -2.69 -11.79 14.91
N LYS A 202 -3.48 -10.86 15.46
CA LYS A 202 -4.89 -11.09 15.79
C LYS A 202 -5.68 -11.57 14.57
N TYR A 203 -5.64 -10.82 13.46
CA TYR A 203 -6.43 -11.15 12.28
C TYR A 203 -5.92 -12.40 11.55
N LEU A 204 -4.60 -12.57 11.43
CA LEU A 204 -4.02 -13.75 10.80
C LEU A 204 -4.34 -15.04 11.57
N ASN A 205 -4.12 -15.03 12.89
CA ASN A 205 -4.35 -16.22 13.70
C ASN A 205 -5.84 -16.52 13.88
N GLN A 206 -6.72 -15.52 13.83
CA GLN A 206 -8.16 -15.75 13.72
C GLN A 206 -8.51 -16.50 12.42
N GLU A 207 -7.96 -16.07 11.29
CA GLU A 207 -8.19 -16.71 9.99
C GLU A 207 -7.65 -18.15 9.95
N ARG A 208 -6.45 -18.37 10.51
CA ARG A 208 -5.84 -19.71 10.62
C ARG A 208 -6.68 -20.62 11.53
N THR A 209 -7.14 -20.12 12.67
CA THR A 209 -8.01 -20.87 13.60
C THR A 209 -9.33 -21.28 12.93
N ASN A 210 -9.97 -20.37 12.19
CA ASN A 210 -11.20 -20.67 11.44
C ASN A 210 -11.00 -21.78 10.40
N ARG A 211 -9.77 -21.97 9.93
CA ARG A 211 -9.36 -23.01 8.97
C ARG A 211 -8.76 -24.25 9.63
N ARG A 212 -8.75 -24.32 10.96
CA ARG A 212 -8.12 -25.39 11.76
C ARG A 212 -6.61 -25.52 11.50
N LEU A 213 -5.95 -24.40 11.22
CA LEU A 213 -4.50 -24.31 11.08
C LEU A 213 -3.87 -23.83 12.39
N GLN A 214 -2.65 -24.28 12.68
CA GLN A 214 -1.91 -23.81 13.85
C GLN A 214 -1.61 -22.31 13.75
N PRO A 215 -1.82 -21.51 14.81
CA PRO A 215 -1.43 -20.11 14.83
C PRO A 215 0.07 -19.94 14.52
N TYR A 216 0.42 -18.84 13.86
CA TYR A 216 1.82 -18.38 13.82
C TYR A 216 2.24 -17.86 15.19
N ILE A 217 3.53 -18.00 15.48
CA ILE A 217 4.19 -17.43 16.65
C ILE A 217 5.04 -16.24 16.20
N GLU A 218 4.92 -15.11 16.88
CA GLU A 218 5.74 -13.94 16.58
C GLU A 218 7.20 -14.18 17.01
N ASP A 219 8.15 -13.79 16.16
CA ASP A 219 9.59 -13.96 16.39
C ASP A 219 10.31 -12.61 16.28
N SER A 220 11.10 -12.28 17.31
CA SER A 220 11.75 -10.96 17.42
C SER A 220 12.86 -10.73 16.40
N ASN A 221 13.50 -11.79 15.89
CA ASN A 221 14.56 -11.67 14.90
C ASN A 221 13.96 -11.45 13.50
N LEU A 222 12.88 -12.18 13.18
CA LEU A 222 12.07 -11.89 11.99
C LEU A 222 11.45 -10.49 12.07
N ASP A 223 11.04 -10.02 13.24
CA ASP A 223 10.54 -8.67 13.44
C ASP A 223 11.58 -7.59 13.10
N ALA A 224 12.84 -7.82 13.50
CA ALA A 224 13.94 -6.92 13.19
C ALA A 224 14.26 -6.92 11.69
N LEU A 225 14.27 -8.09 11.05
CA LEU A 225 14.39 -8.25 9.60
C LEU A 225 13.27 -7.51 8.87
N ALA A 226 12.02 -7.77 9.23
CA ALA A 226 10.85 -7.18 8.60
C ALA A 226 10.81 -5.66 8.78
N GLN A 227 11.25 -5.15 9.92
CA GLN A 227 11.36 -3.71 10.13
C GLN A 227 12.46 -3.07 9.28
N GLN A 228 13.59 -3.75 9.05
CA GLN A 228 14.56 -3.29 8.06
C GLN A 228 13.94 -3.28 6.66
N ARG A 229 13.26 -4.37 6.29
CA ARG A 229 12.60 -4.49 4.99
C ARG A 229 11.57 -3.38 4.76
N SER A 230 10.73 -3.05 5.74
CA SER A 230 9.73 -1.99 5.60
C SER A 230 10.33 -0.62 5.26
N THR A 231 11.53 -0.31 5.75
CA THR A 231 12.24 0.94 5.39
C THR A 231 12.83 0.90 3.98
N GLN A 232 13.36 -0.26 3.55
CA GLN A 232 13.93 -0.44 2.21
C GLN A 232 12.85 -0.38 1.11
N LEU A 233 11.63 -0.83 1.43
CA LEU A 233 10.48 -0.82 0.52
C LEU A 233 10.07 0.60 0.09
N ILE A 234 10.48 1.64 0.81
CA ILE A 234 10.23 3.04 0.43
C ILE A 234 10.91 3.38 -0.89
N THR A 235 12.14 2.89 -1.10
CA THR A 235 12.94 3.20 -2.29
C THR A 235 12.96 2.05 -3.29
N ASN A 236 12.78 0.81 -2.84
CA ASN A 236 12.72 -0.37 -3.69
C ASN A 236 11.58 -1.30 -3.25
N PHE A 237 10.37 -1.07 -3.77
CA PHE A 237 9.21 -1.90 -3.51
C PHE A 237 9.28 -3.23 -4.29
N SER A 238 10.18 -4.12 -3.87
CA SER A 238 10.49 -5.39 -4.51
C SER A 238 10.95 -6.42 -3.48
N HIS A 239 10.64 -7.69 -3.76
CA HIS A 239 11.22 -8.85 -3.05
C HIS A 239 12.69 -9.10 -3.44
N PHE A 240 13.08 -8.67 -4.64
CA PHE A 240 14.36 -9.01 -5.25
C PHE A 240 15.26 -7.80 -5.44
N ASP A 241 16.56 -8.02 -5.30
CA ASP A 241 17.60 -7.07 -5.71
C ASP A 241 17.77 -7.07 -7.25
N ALA A 242 18.63 -6.19 -7.75
CA ALA A 242 18.90 -6.07 -9.18
C ALA A 242 19.55 -7.32 -9.80
N GLN A 243 20.10 -8.22 -8.97
CA GLN A 243 20.69 -9.49 -9.39
C GLN A 243 19.68 -10.65 -9.30
N GLY A 244 18.45 -10.39 -8.86
CA GLY A 244 17.39 -11.40 -8.71
C GLY A 244 17.45 -12.18 -7.41
N ASN A 245 18.27 -11.78 -6.43
CA ASN A 245 18.30 -12.45 -5.12
C ASN A 245 17.18 -11.92 -4.22
N ALA A 246 16.54 -12.80 -3.45
CA ALA A 246 15.56 -12.40 -2.45
C ALA A 246 16.25 -11.58 -1.35
N ILE A 247 15.79 -10.35 -1.15
CA ILE A 247 16.46 -9.39 -0.26
C ILE A 247 16.29 -9.82 1.21
N ALA A 248 15.08 -10.22 1.61
CA ALA A 248 14.80 -10.65 2.97
C ALA A 248 15.62 -11.89 3.35
N ASP A 249 15.68 -12.89 2.47
CA ASP A 249 16.49 -14.11 2.65
C ASP A 249 17.98 -13.79 2.83
N LYS A 250 18.53 -12.95 1.95
CA LYS A 250 19.93 -12.50 2.03
C LYS A 250 20.22 -11.74 3.32
N SER A 251 19.27 -10.96 3.82
CA SER A 251 19.40 -10.19 5.06
C SER A 251 19.15 -11.03 6.32
N ALA A 252 18.45 -12.16 6.24
CA ALA A 252 18.03 -12.97 7.38
C ALA A 252 19.19 -13.34 8.32
N ILE A 253 20.34 -13.72 7.76
CA ILE A 253 21.54 -14.10 8.52
C ILE A 253 22.02 -12.95 9.44
N GLN A 254 21.88 -11.70 9.02
CA GLN A 254 22.31 -10.53 9.80
C GLN A 254 21.48 -10.35 11.08
N PHE A 255 20.26 -10.90 11.09
CA PHE A 255 19.34 -10.86 12.22
C PHE A 255 19.32 -12.18 13.00
N GLY A 256 20.19 -13.14 12.68
CA GLY A 256 20.19 -14.46 13.31
C GLY A 256 18.99 -15.34 12.91
N VAL A 257 18.36 -15.06 11.77
CA VAL A 257 17.28 -15.89 11.22
C VAL A 257 17.91 -16.97 10.35
N GLY A 258 17.98 -18.21 10.87
CA GLY A 258 18.59 -19.34 10.18
C GLY A 258 17.67 -20.09 9.21
N ASN A 259 16.34 -19.98 9.40
CA ASN A 259 15.34 -20.74 8.64
C ASN A 259 14.33 -19.79 7.97
N PHE A 260 14.82 -18.82 7.20
CA PHE A 260 13.95 -17.93 6.44
C PHE A 260 13.10 -18.71 5.43
N GLY A 261 11.81 -18.39 5.35
CA GLY A 261 10.85 -19.12 4.53
C GLY A 261 10.22 -18.29 3.43
N ALA A 262 9.66 -17.13 3.75
CA ALA A 262 8.93 -16.30 2.79
C ALA A 262 8.78 -14.85 3.28
N GLU A 263 8.46 -13.95 2.35
CA GLU A 263 8.14 -12.53 2.62
C GLU A 263 6.80 -12.18 1.97
N CYS A 264 5.97 -11.39 2.66
CA CYS A 264 4.83 -10.68 2.10
C CYS A 264 5.05 -9.17 2.27
N ILE A 265 4.85 -8.37 1.21
CA ILE A 265 5.04 -6.92 1.25
C ILE A 265 3.79 -6.17 0.81
N ALA A 266 3.50 -5.02 1.44
CA ALA A 266 2.41 -4.15 1.04
C ALA A 266 2.76 -2.67 1.17
N GLN A 267 2.03 -1.88 0.37
CA GLN A 267 1.94 -0.44 0.51
C GLN A 267 0.47 -0.06 0.70
N ASN A 268 0.17 0.69 1.75
CA ASN A 268 -1.17 1.23 2.01
C ASN A 268 -1.11 2.75 2.11
N VAL A 269 -1.99 3.41 1.37
CA VAL A 269 -2.23 4.85 1.53
C VAL A 269 -2.73 5.12 2.95
N TRP A 270 -2.26 6.21 3.54
CA TRP A 270 -2.61 6.64 4.89
C TRP A 270 -3.38 7.97 4.86
N ASP A 271 -4.55 7.98 5.46
CA ASP A 271 -5.47 9.11 5.58
C ASP A 271 -5.84 9.38 7.04
N VAL A 272 -6.75 10.34 7.27
CA VAL A 272 -7.16 10.75 8.63
C VAL A 272 -7.94 9.67 9.38
N ASP A 273 -8.52 8.69 8.70
CA ASP A 273 -9.27 7.59 9.30
C ASP A 273 -8.38 6.35 9.52
N SER A 274 -7.12 6.41 9.04
CA SER A 274 -6.17 5.31 9.13
C SER A 274 -5.63 5.11 10.54
N THR A 275 -5.51 3.84 10.91
CA THR A 275 -4.93 3.35 12.17
C THR A 275 -4.06 2.12 11.90
N SER A 276 -3.18 1.78 12.83
CA SER A 276 -2.43 0.52 12.77
C SER A 276 -3.33 -0.71 12.60
N ASP A 277 -4.47 -0.77 13.31
CA ASP A 277 -5.46 -1.87 13.17
C ASP A 277 -6.02 -1.94 11.76
N SER A 278 -6.42 -0.80 11.18
CA SER A 278 -6.98 -0.78 9.82
C SER A 278 -5.98 -1.22 8.76
N VAL A 279 -4.69 -0.87 8.91
CA VAL A 279 -3.64 -1.26 7.96
C VAL A 279 -3.41 -2.76 8.07
N ALA A 280 -3.21 -3.28 9.29
CA ALA A 280 -3.03 -4.71 9.52
C ALA A 280 -4.21 -5.54 9.02
N LYS A 281 -5.44 -5.10 9.32
CA LYS A 281 -6.67 -5.74 8.84
C LYS A 281 -6.75 -5.75 7.32
N ASN A 282 -6.38 -4.64 6.68
CA ASN A 282 -6.38 -4.53 5.23
C ASN A 282 -5.32 -5.44 4.60
N ASP A 283 -4.10 -5.50 5.15
CA ASP A 283 -3.04 -6.39 4.67
C ASP A 283 -3.51 -7.85 4.70
N ILE A 284 -4.03 -8.32 5.83
CA ILE A 284 -4.55 -9.70 5.96
C ILE A 284 -5.70 -9.96 4.98
N HIS A 285 -6.65 -9.02 4.89
CA HIS A 285 -7.77 -9.18 3.97
C HIS A 285 -7.29 -9.28 2.53
N GLU A 286 -6.41 -8.38 2.12
CA GLU A 286 -5.90 -8.32 0.75
C GLU A 286 -5.10 -9.56 0.39
N TYR A 287 -4.16 -9.95 1.25
CA TYR A 287 -3.34 -11.14 1.01
C TYR A 287 -4.17 -12.41 0.89
N ILE A 288 -5.29 -12.55 1.62
CA ILE A 288 -6.06 -13.79 1.66
C ILE A 288 -7.21 -13.83 0.65
N TYR A 289 -7.87 -12.69 0.41
CA TYR A 289 -9.12 -12.65 -0.33
C TYR A 289 -9.01 -11.92 -1.67
N ASP A 290 -8.01 -11.05 -1.82
CA ASP A 290 -7.89 -10.09 -2.92
C ASP A 290 -6.51 -10.15 -3.61
N ASP A 291 -5.86 -11.32 -3.56
CA ASP A 291 -4.48 -11.54 -4.01
C ASP A 291 -4.36 -12.19 -5.40
N ALA A 292 -5.42 -12.17 -6.19
CA ALA A 292 -5.43 -12.78 -7.52
C ALA A 292 -4.34 -12.21 -8.45
N ALA A 293 -3.92 -10.95 -8.25
CA ALA A 293 -2.86 -10.32 -9.02
C ALA A 293 -1.47 -10.93 -8.75
N SER A 294 -1.24 -11.47 -7.55
CA SER A 294 0.01 -12.16 -7.17
C SER A 294 -0.13 -13.68 -7.32
N ASN A 295 -1.14 -14.13 -8.08
CA ASN A 295 -1.50 -15.54 -8.22
C ASN A 295 -1.70 -16.25 -6.87
N TRP A 296 -2.26 -15.53 -5.88
CA TRP A 296 -2.49 -16.03 -4.51
C TRP A 296 -1.22 -16.39 -3.72
N GLY A 297 -0.05 -15.90 -4.13
CA GLY A 297 1.21 -16.18 -3.44
C GLY A 297 1.21 -15.76 -1.98
N HIS A 298 0.65 -14.59 -1.64
CA HIS A 298 0.59 -14.14 -0.25
C HIS A 298 -0.37 -15.01 0.57
N ARG A 299 -1.53 -15.37 -0.01
CA ARG A 299 -2.49 -16.28 0.62
C ARG A 299 -1.85 -17.62 0.96
N ASP A 300 -1.10 -18.18 0.02
CA ASP A 300 -0.47 -19.49 0.17
C ASP A 300 0.64 -19.46 1.23
N ILE A 301 1.36 -18.34 1.39
CA ILE A 301 2.30 -18.10 2.50
C ILE A 301 1.54 -18.00 3.84
N LEU A 302 0.52 -17.14 3.92
CA LEU A 302 -0.23 -16.90 5.18
C LEU A 302 -0.97 -18.15 5.67
N LEU A 303 -1.33 -19.08 4.77
CA LEU A 303 -2.02 -20.33 5.09
C LEU A 303 -1.10 -21.56 5.05
N ASN A 304 0.21 -21.36 4.89
CA ASN A 304 1.18 -22.43 4.85
C ASN A 304 1.20 -23.19 6.21
N THR A 305 1.31 -24.52 6.14
CA THR A 305 1.37 -25.40 7.33
C THR A 305 2.79 -25.71 7.77
N GLY A 306 3.78 -25.54 6.90
CA GLY A 306 5.20 -25.75 7.16
C GLY A 306 5.84 -24.58 7.91
N LEU A 307 5.48 -23.35 7.56
CA LEU A 307 5.93 -22.14 8.25
C LEU A 307 5.30 -22.04 9.66
N LYS A 308 6.05 -21.59 10.66
CA LYS A 308 5.68 -21.58 12.09
C LYS A 308 5.83 -20.24 12.77
N SER A 309 6.83 -19.47 12.37
CA SER A 309 7.11 -18.15 12.92
C SER A 309 6.84 -17.04 11.91
N ILE A 310 6.58 -15.84 12.42
CA ILE A 310 6.40 -14.63 11.64
C ILE A 310 7.02 -13.45 12.38
N GLY A 311 7.61 -12.52 11.64
CA GLY A 311 7.93 -11.19 12.13
C GLY A 311 7.36 -10.14 11.19
N MET A 312 7.03 -8.97 11.72
CA MET A 312 6.31 -7.93 10.99
C MET A 312 6.99 -6.58 11.16
N GLY A 313 7.12 -5.85 10.06
CA GLY A 313 7.67 -4.50 10.02
C GLY A 313 6.69 -3.54 9.37
N ALA A 314 6.67 -2.31 9.85
CA ALA A 314 5.88 -1.25 9.24
C ALA A 314 6.59 0.10 9.35
N THR A 315 6.55 0.87 8.28
CA THR A 315 7.07 2.24 8.25
C THR A 315 6.03 3.17 7.66
N LEU A 316 5.56 4.14 8.46
CA LEU A 316 4.75 5.26 7.99
C LEU A 316 5.69 6.36 7.47
N HIS A 317 5.57 6.71 6.20
CA HIS A 317 6.45 7.69 5.55
C HIS A 317 5.68 8.54 4.53
N GLU A 318 6.15 9.76 4.27
CA GLU A 318 5.59 10.61 3.21
C GLU A 318 6.12 10.12 1.85
N HIS A 319 5.23 9.69 0.96
CA HIS A 319 5.59 9.37 -0.42
C HIS A 319 6.19 10.58 -1.13
N VAL A 320 7.00 10.36 -2.17
CA VAL A 320 7.59 11.45 -2.98
C VAL A 320 6.55 12.38 -3.58
N ASP A 321 5.33 11.89 -3.77
CA ASP A 321 4.21 12.70 -4.27
C ASP A 321 3.53 13.52 -3.15
N GLY A 322 3.90 13.33 -1.88
CA GLY A 322 3.44 14.15 -0.75
C GLY A 322 2.18 13.66 -0.04
N PHE A 323 1.82 12.38 -0.20
CA PHE A 323 0.81 11.71 0.64
C PHE A 323 1.49 10.78 1.63
N MET A 324 0.87 10.52 2.78
CA MET A 324 1.39 9.51 3.71
C MET A 324 1.02 8.10 3.25
N ALA A 325 1.94 7.16 3.43
CA ALA A 325 1.68 5.75 3.22
C ALA A 325 2.45 4.91 4.24
N THR A 326 1.96 3.69 4.44
CA THR A 326 2.68 2.64 5.15
C THR A 326 3.29 1.68 4.16
N TRP A 327 4.52 1.30 4.42
CA TRP A 327 5.20 0.17 3.80
C TRP A 327 5.33 -0.91 4.84
N THR A 328 4.87 -2.12 4.53
CA THR A 328 4.83 -3.22 5.47
C THR A 328 5.51 -4.45 4.89
N ALA A 329 6.13 -5.21 5.77
CA ALA A 329 6.73 -6.51 5.48
C ALA A 329 6.28 -7.51 6.55
N ALA A 330 6.01 -8.74 6.13
CA ALA A 330 5.77 -9.88 6.99
C ALA A 330 6.69 -11.02 6.53
N ASP A 331 7.67 -11.35 7.36
CA ASP A 331 8.69 -12.36 7.09
C ASP A 331 8.38 -13.62 7.89
N PHE A 332 8.51 -14.78 7.26
CA PHE A 332 8.10 -16.07 7.84
C PHE A 332 9.28 -17.02 7.97
N GLY A 333 9.27 -17.83 9.03
CA GLY A 333 10.26 -18.88 9.26
C GLY A 333 9.63 -20.27 9.42
N TYR A 334 10.45 -21.30 9.19
CA TYR A 334 10.09 -22.71 9.42
C TYR A 334 10.28 -23.14 10.87
#